data_AF-A0A925QC17-F1
#
_entry.id   AF-A0A925QC17-F1
#
_cell.length_a   1.000
_cell.length_b   1.000
_cell.length_c   1.000
_cell.angle_alpha   90.00
_cell.angle_beta   90.00
_cell.angle_gamma   90.00
#
_symmetry.space_group_name_H-M   'P 1'
#
loop_
_entity.id
_entity.type
_entity.pdbx_description
1 polymer ?
#
loop_
_entity_poly.entity_id
_entity_poly.type
_entity_poly.pdbx_seq_one_letter_code
_entity_poly.pdbx_strand_id
1 'polypeptide(L)'
;MSEQTCPPPPVSETSPSQSDLRDLLDPYERLVPIEIVGKPVEVPEKNRLLRCFQYLSLNTISYGDFCWNGDCTNCQVWYHTEGQSKDDDRTGLSCRMDVIEGMVITSMSPFIKLDRITK
;
A
#
# COMPACT_ATOMS: atom_id res chain seq x y z
N MET A 1 34.91 -14.37 34.07
CA MET A 1 33.90 -13.43 33.56
C MET A 1 33.92 -13.60 32.05
N SER A 2 33.07 -14.49 31.53
CA SER A 2 33.07 -14.81 30.10
C SER A 2 32.07 -13.89 29.42
N GLU A 3 32.61 -12.95 28.65
CA GLU A 3 31.85 -12.03 27.81
C GLU A 3 31.09 -12.85 26.75
N GLN A 4 29.76 -12.91 26.91
CA GLN A 4 28.85 -13.50 25.94
C GLN A 4 28.66 -12.49 24.81
N THR A 5 29.45 -12.67 23.73
CA THR A 5 29.17 -12.06 22.44
C THR A 5 27.96 -12.77 21.84
N CYS A 6 26.81 -12.07 21.75
CA CYS A 6 25.69 -12.50 20.93
C CYS A 6 26.04 -12.30 19.44
N PRO A 7 25.82 -13.29 18.57
CA PRO A 7 25.91 -13.07 17.13
C PRO A 7 24.77 -12.15 16.65
N PRO A 8 24.97 -11.33 15.61
CA PRO A 8 23.90 -10.52 15.04
C PRO A 8 22.81 -11.42 14.43
N PRO A 9 21.54 -10.98 14.42
CA PRO A 9 20.48 -11.75 13.78
C PRO A 9 20.76 -11.89 12.28
N PRO A 10 20.36 -13.02 11.66
CA PRO A 10 20.53 -13.20 10.22
C PRO A 10 19.66 -12.18 9.49
N VAL A 11 20.31 -11.33 8.69
CA VAL A 11 19.66 -10.51 7.67
C VAL A 11 19.20 -11.44 6.54
N SER A 12 18.07 -12.12 6.75
CA SER A 12 17.43 -12.87 5.68
C SER A 12 16.64 -11.91 4.80
N GLU A 13 17.04 -11.80 3.53
CA GLU A 13 16.33 -11.13 2.43
C GLU A 13 15.02 -11.87 2.08
N THR A 14 14.18 -12.14 3.08
CA THR A 14 12.98 -12.95 2.91
C THR A 14 11.82 -12.05 2.52
N SER A 15 11.34 -12.22 1.29
CA SER A 15 9.98 -11.86 0.90
C SER A 15 9.00 -12.20 2.04
N PRO A 16 8.08 -11.31 2.43
CA PRO A 16 7.22 -11.52 3.58
C PRO A 16 6.46 -12.86 3.49
N SER A 17 6.42 -13.59 4.60
CA SER A 17 5.71 -14.86 4.65
C SER A 17 4.19 -14.62 4.52
N GLN A 18 3.45 -15.56 3.93
CA GLN A 18 2.00 -15.39 3.75
C GLN A 18 1.23 -15.22 5.07
N SER A 19 1.79 -15.64 6.20
CA SER A 19 1.24 -15.39 7.53
C SER A 19 1.31 -13.92 7.92
N ASP A 20 2.41 -13.22 7.62
CA ASP A 20 2.61 -11.82 8.02
C ASP A 20 1.59 -10.88 7.36
N LEU A 21 1.17 -11.21 6.13
CA LEU A 21 0.16 -10.44 5.40
C LEU A 21 -1.26 -10.67 5.92
N ARG A 22 -1.56 -11.86 6.49
CA ARG A 22 -2.89 -12.17 7.04
C ARG A 22 -3.19 -11.40 8.32
N ASP A 23 -2.16 -11.06 9.09
CA ASP A 23 -2.32 -10.28 10.32
C ASP A 23 -2.49 -8.76 10.04
N LEU A 24 -2.10 -8.30 8.85
CA LEU A 24 -2.14 -6.89 8.45
C LEU A 24 -3.39 -6.50 7.65
N LEU A 25 -3.93 -7.45 6.89
CA LEU A 25 -5.04 -7.23 5.95
C LEU A 25 -6.36 -7.69 6.56
N ASP A 26 -7.42 -6.96 6.25
CA ASP A 26 -8.78 -7.44 6.47
C ASP A 26 -9.02 -8.69 5.59
N PRO A 27 -9.81 -9.67 6.07
CA PRO A 27 -10.12 -10.87 5.28
C PRO A 27 -10.71 -10.51 3.91
N TYR A 28 -10.12 -11.08 2.85
CA TYR A 28 -10.54 -10.89 1.46
C TYR A 28 -10.68 -12.23 0.75
N GLU A 29 -11.58 -12.30 -0.23
CA GLU A 29 -11.85 -13.53 -0.99
C GLU A 29 -11.16 -13.55 -2.35
N ARG A 30 -10.87 -12.38 -2.91
CA ARG A 30 -10.24 -12.20 -4.22
C ARG A 30 -9.42 -10.92 -4.27
N LEU A 31 -8.61 -10.80 -5.31
CA LEU A 31 -7.99 -9.53 -5.67
C LEU A 31 -8.88 -8.80 -6.69
N VAL A 32 -8.99 -7.48 -6.55
CA VAL A 32 -9.72 -6.61 -7.48
C VAL A 32 -8.74 -5.82 -8.34
N PRO A 33 -9.02 -5.67 -9.64
CA PRO A 33 -8.19 -4.86 -10.53
C PRO A 33 -8.36 -3.37 -10.22
N ILE A 34 -7.22 -2.68 -10.14
CA ILE A 34 -7.13 -1.22 -10.11
C ILE A 34 -5.99 -0.76 -11.01
N GLU A 35 -5.95 0.53 -11.34
CA GLU A 35 -4.83 1.14 -12.04
C GLU A 35 -4.11 2.13 -11.13
N ILE A 36 -2.78 2.04 -11.07
CA ILE A 36 -1.93 2.98 -10.34
C ILE A 36 -0.98 3.65 -11.31
N VAL A 37 -1.21 4.94 -11.58
CA VAL A 37 -0.38 5.80 -12.44
C VAL A 37 -0.08 5.14 -13.80
N GLY A 38 -1.14 4.67 -14.48
CA GLY A 38 -1.03 4.00 -15.79
C GLY A 38 -0.64 2.53 -15.72
N LYS A 39 -0.48 1.94 -14.53
CA LYS A 39 -0.11 0.53 -14.37
C LYS A 39 -1.24 -0.29 -13.74
N PRO A 40 -1.78 -1.31 -14.44
CA PRO A 40 -2.77 -2.20 -13.87
C PRO A 40 -2.13 -3.12 -12.81
N VAL A 41 -2.81 -3.27 -11.68
CA VAL A 41 -2.41 -4.14 -10.58
C VAL A 41 -3.65 -4.75 -9.92
N GLU A 42 -3.45 -5.82 -9.16
CA GLU A 42 -4.51 -6.49 -8.41
C GLU A 42 -4.22 -6.37 -6.92
N VAL A 43 -5.23 -6.00 -6.13
CA VAL A 43 -5.10 -5.76 -4.69
C VAL A 43 -6.26 -6.41 -3.92
N PRO A 44 -6.07 -6.78 -2.65
CA PRO A 44 -7.11 -7.43 -1.87
C PRO A 44 -8.34 -6.53 -1.73
N GLU A 45 -9.52 -7.08 -2.03
CA GLU A 45 -10.78 -6.36 -1.81
C GLU A 45 -11.04 -6.11 -0.32
N LYS A 46 -12.03 -5.25 -0.01
CA LYS A 46 -12.49 -4.97 1.38
C LYS A 46 -11.40 -4.44 2.31
N ASN A 47 -10.30 -3.96 1.76
CA ASN A 47 -9.18 -3.41 2.50
C ASN A 47 -9.05 -1.91 2.24
N ARG A 48 -8.49 -1.20 3.22
CA ARG A 48 -8.10 0.19 3.04
C ARG A 48 -7.05 0.31 1.95
N LEU A 49 -7.12 1.38 1.16
CA LEU A 49 -6.21 1.57 0.03
C LEU A 49 -4.73 1.62 0.46
N LEU A 50 -4.41 2.18 1.63
CA LEU A 50 -3.03 2.17 2.15
C LEU A 50 -2.57 0.75 2.52
N ARG A 51 -3.48 -0.14 2.96
CA ARG A 51 -3.17 -1.57 3.16
C ARG A 51 -2.95 -2.28 1.83
N CYS A 52 -3.71 -1.93 0.79
CA CYS A 52 -3.45 -2.41 -0.57
C CYS A 52 -2.07 -1.98 -1.08
N PHE A 53 -1.65 -0.76 -0.80
CA PHE A 53 -0.28 -0.31 -1.09
C PHE A 53 0.77 -1.09 -0.30
N GLN A 54 0.50 -1.39 0.96
CA GLN A 54 1.37 -2.24 1.78
C GLN A 54 1.47 -3.67 1.25
N TYR A 55 0.39 -4.22 0.70
CA TYR A 55 0.41 -5.51 0.00
C TYR A 55 1.33 -5.47 -1.23
N LEU A 56 1.28 -4.38 -2.01
CA LEU A 56 2.14 -4.20 -3.19
C LEU A 56 3.60 -3.90 -2.82
N SER A 57 3.86 -3.25 -1.68
CA SER A 57 5.19 -2.82 -1.26
C SER A 57 5.28 -2.77 0.26
N LEU A 58 5.54 -3.92 0.87
CA LEU A 58 5.50 -4.06 2.33
C LEU A 58 6.52 -3.14 3.01
N ASN A 59 7.75 -3.09 2.51
CA ASN A 59 8.83 -2.36 3.17
C ASN A 59 8.59 -0.84 3.16
N THR A 60 8.34 -0.27 1.98
CA THR A 60 8.21 1.18 1.82
C THR A 60 6.99 1.75 2.54
N ILE A 61 5.89 0.99 2.62
CA ILE A 61 4.67 1.44 3.27
C ILE A 61 4.70 1.18 4.78
N SER A 62 5.27 0.04 5.23
CA SER A 62 5.34 -0.27 6.68
C SER A 62 6.30 0.65 7.43
N TYR A 63 7.41 1.03 6.78
CA TYR A 63 8.43 1.91 7.36
C TYR A 63 8.34 3.35 6.84
N GLY A 64 7.26 3.69 6.12
CA GLY A 64 7.01 5.04 5.61
C GLY A 64 6.40 5.97 6.66
N ASP A 65 6.42 7.27 6.38
CA ASP A 65 5.90 8.32 7.26
C ASP A 65 4.35 8.41 7.22
N PHE A 66 3.66 7.35 7.63
CA PHE A 66 2.20 7.30 7.62
C PHE A 66 1.62 7.21 9.03
N CYS A 67 0.67 8.11 9.35
CA CYS A 67 -0.04 8.13 10.63
C CYS A 67 -1.17 7.09 10.75
N TRP A 68 -1.64 6.51 9.64
CA TRP A 68 -2.79 5.59 9.54
C TRP A 68 -4.15 6.09 10.07
N ASN A 69 -4.23 7.33 10.55
CA ASN A 69 -5.42 7.91 11.19
C ASN A 69 -6.01 9.12 10.44
N GLY A 70 -5.31 9.63 9.42
CA GLY A 70 -5.76 10.74 8.56
C GLY A 70 -5.16 12.11 8.90
N ASP A 71 -4.28 12.20 9.90
CA ASP A 71 -3.75 13.49 10.37
C ASP A 71 -2.62 14.05 9.47
N CYS A 72 -1.70 13.19 9.00
CA CYS A 72 -0.47 13.66 8.33
C CYS A 72 -0.65 14.00 6.84
N THR A 73 -1.72 13.54 6.19
CA THR A 73 -1.96 13.65 4.72
C THR A 73 -0.91 13.03 3.79
N ASN A 74 0.17 12.43 4.31
CA ASN A 74 1.23 11.80 3.51
C ASN A 74 0.73 10.66 2.60
N CYS A 75 -0.43 10.07 2.90
CA CYS A 75 -1.06 9.01 2.13
C CYS A 75 -2.09 9.52 1.10
N GLN A 76 -2.05 10.81 0.75
CA GLN A 76 -2.97 11.43 -0.19
C GLN A 76 -2.83 10.87 -1.61
N VAL A 77 -3.96 10.67 -2.27
CA VAL A 77 -4.09 10.18 -3.64
C VAL A 77 -5.14 10.97 -4.41
N TRP A 78 -4.97 11.03 -5.73
CA TRP A 78 -5.96 11.53 -6.68
C TRP A 78 -6.45 10.36 -7.52
N TYR A 79 -7.76 10.23 -7.64
CA TYR A 79 -8.35 9.07 -8.27
C TYR A 79 -9.72 9.36 -8.86
N HIS A 80 -10.10 8.52 -9.82
CA HIS A 80 -11.46 8.41 -10.32
C HIS A 80 -11.82 6.93 -10.48
N THR A 81 -13.04 6.65 -10.94
CA THR A 81 -13.48 5.30 -11.29
C THR A 81 -13.35 5.10 -12.79
N GLU A 82 -13.07 3.87 -13.23
CA GLU A 82 -13.02 3.50 -14.64
C GLU A 82 -14.21 4.07 -15.43
N GLY A 83 -13.92 4.62 -16.61
CA GLY A 83 -14.88 5.33 -17.46
C GLY A 83 -15.01 6.83 -17.17
N GLN A 84 -14.41 7.32 -16.07
CA GLN A 84 -14.26 8.76 -15.81
C GLN A 84 -12.92 9.27 -16.34
N SER A 85 -12.79 10.59 -16.41
CA SER A 85 -11.58 11.26 -16.88
C SER A 85 -10.77 11.83 -15.70
N LYS A 86 -9.54 12.26 -15.98
CA LYS A 86 -8.71 12.95 -14.99
C LYS A 86 -9.34 14.24 -14.46
N ASP A 87 -10.23 14.87 -15.23
CA ASP A 87 -10.95 16.07 -14.79
C ASP A 87 -11.98 15.76 -13.69
N ASP A 88 -12.35 14.49 -13.52
CA ASP A 88 -13.24 13.98 -12.48
C ASP A 88 -12.47 13.49 -11.24
N ASP A 89 -11.16 13.75 -11.16
CA ASP A 89 -10.30 13.28 -10.08
C ASP A 89 -10.78 13.82 -8.72
N ARG A 90 -11.03 12.88 -7.81
CA ARG A 90 -11.28 13.14 -6.40
C ARG A 90 -9.99 12.98 -5.62
N THR A 91 -9.85 13.80 -4.59
CA THR A 91 -8.76 13.64 -3.62
C THR A 91 -9.23 12.76 -2.47
N GLY A 92 -8.38 11.83 -2.04
CA GLY A 92 -8.65 10.96 -0.90
C GLY A 92 -7.40 10.68 -0.07
N LEU A 93 -7.61 10.28 1.19
CA LEU A 93 -6.55 9.75 2.03
C LEU A 93 -6.63 8.23 2.00
N SER A 94 -5.62 7.57 1.42
CA SER A 94 -5.64 6.11 1.24
C SER A 94 -5.75 5.32 2.55
N CYS A 95 -5.39 5.90 3.70
CA CYS A 95 -5.57 5.27 5.01
C CYS A 95 -6.99 5.38 5.58
N ARG A 96 -7.90 6.10 4.92
CA ARG A 96 -9.28 6.36 5.36
C ARG A 96 -10.34 5.95 4.34
N MET A 97 -9.93 5.38 3.21
CA MET A 97 -10.83 4.90 2.18
C MET A 97 -10.53 3.46 1.83
N ASP A 98 -11.58 2.73 1.48
CA ASP A 98 -11.47 1.36 1.00
C ASP A 98 -11.18 1.35 -0.50
N VAL A 99 -10.52 0.29 -0.96
CA VAL A 99 -10.31 0.08 -2.39
C VAL A 99 -11.64 -0.23 -3.08
N ILE A 100 -11.80 0.31 -4.28
CA ILE A 100 -12.95 0.06 -5.14
C ILE A 100 -12.43 -0.62 -6.40
N GLU A 101 -13.12 -1.67 -6.86
CA GLU A 101 -12.80 -2.32 -8.13
C GLU A 101 -12.94 -1.33 -9.29
N GLY A 102 -11.98 -1.32 -10.22
CA GLY A 102 -11.93 -0.34 -11.31
C GLY A 102 -11.49 1.06 -10.87
N MET A 103 -10.92 1.21 -9.68
CA MET A 103 -10.33 2.48 -9.24
C MET A 103 -9.09 2.81 -10.07
N VAL A 104 -8.99 4.06 -10.52
CA VAL A 104 -7.85 4.59 -11.28
C VAL A 104 -7.19 5.68 -10.47
N ILE A 105 -5.96 5.45 -10.03
CA ILE A 105 -5.16 6.40 -9.27
C ILE A 105 -4.26 7.15 -10.23
N THR A 106 -4.54 8.43 -10.44
CA THR A 106 -3.86 9.27 -11.43
C THR A 106 -2.59 9.91 -10.89
N SER A 107 -2.55 10.16 -9.57
CA SER A 107 -1.42 10.78 -8.88
C SER A 107 -1.45 10.42 -7.40
N MET A 108 -0.29 10.50 -6.75
CA MET A 108 -0.10 10.16 -5.34
C MET A 108 0.89 11.11 -4.70
N SER A 109 0.81 11.21 -3.37
CA SER A 109 1.81 11.88 -2.55
C SER A 109 3.22 11.27 -2.75
N PRO A 110 4.29 12.08 -2.75
CA PRO A 110 5.68 11.60 -2.92
C PRO A 110 6.17 10.70 -1.78
N PHE A 111 5.46 10.66 -0.65
CA PHE A 111 5.74 9.74 0.45
C PHE A 111 5.32 8.30 0.12
N ILE A 112 4.38 8.10 -0.81
CA ILE A 112 3.95 6.77 -1.27
C ILE A 112 4.96 6.28 -2.30
N LYS A 113 5.77 5.30 -1.91
CA LYS A 113 6.71 4.62 -2.80
C LYS A 113 6.26 3.19 -3.00
N LEU A 114 5.91 2.82 -4.22
CA LEU A 114 5.51 1.47 -4.59
C LEU A 114 6.59 0.84 -5.47
N ASP A 115 7.17 -0.25 -4.99
CA ASP A 115 8.20 -1.02 -5.66
C ASP A 115 7.73 -1.41 -7.06
N ARG A 116 8.53 -1.07 -8.08
CA ARG A 116 8.27 -1.37 -9.49
C ARG A 116 7.04 -0.66 -10.09
N ILE A 117 6.38 0.26 -9.39
CA ILE A 117 5.25 1.07 -9.91
C ILE A 117 5.68 2.54 -10.02
N THR A 118 6.11 3.13 -8.90
CA THR A 118 6.59 4.51 -8.84
C THR A 118 8.12 4.49 -8.76
N LYS A 119 8.80 5.15 -9.70
CA LYS A 119 10.26 5.33 -9.70
C LYS A 119 10.67 6.53 -8.87
#